data_AF-A0A7X7JMQ5-F1
#
_entry.id   AF-A0A7X7JMQ5-F1
#
_cell.length_a   1.000
_cell.length_b   1.000
_cell.length_c   1.000
_cell.angle_alpha   90.00
_cell.angle_beta   90.00
_cell.angle_gamma   90.00
#
_symmetry.space_group_name_H-M   'P 1'
#
loop_
_entity.id
_entity.type
_entity.pdbx_description
1 polymer ?
#
loop_
_entity_poly.entity_id
_entity_poly.type
_entity_poly.pdbx_seq_one_letter_code
_entity_poly.pdbx_strand_id
1 'polypeptide(L)'
;MNVRGSVVGFVGPEGSGKSLAMCAFALMHRAHGLPVLAYPGWYIQDGRDGSPTFGERWSESIDPAQSLLIQNLPRQGGLAIDEAPQFFDSMLFGATTSRLFGQVGTQRRKLDLTIWYTAQNWMHVHPRIRFATHYLIVCRDQYWDPQQRDEGRQRGEFINLSCWDVKGFHTGMEWSPMGRTTLFAHHYWNYYDTEAIVDASEGLISVKTKKREVVYDMRGSDGPRIYRPGEADEDDAPAPPPELANELSIDADLLNKAAESGANALQLAQLKRGLARGRR
;
A
#
# COMPACT_ATOMS: atom_id res chain seq x y z
N MET A 1 18.75 -7.60 -17.13
CA MET A 1 17.49 -8.21 -16.61
C MET A 1 16.33 -7.32 -17.04
N ASN A 2 15.31 -7.85 -17.73
CA ASN A 2 14.13 -7.06 -18.05
C ASN A 2 13.18 -7.06 -16.84
N VAL A 3 13.14 -5.95 -16.10
CA VAL A 3 12.36 -5.78 -14.86
C VAL A 3 11.01 -5.08 -15.10
N ARG A 4 10.64 -4.84 -16.36
CA ARG A 4 9.38 -4.16 -16.70
C ARG A 4 8.16 -4.90 -16.14
N GLY A 5 7.16 -4.15 -15.69
CA GLY A 5 5.93 -4.71 -15.13
C GLY A 5 6.15 -5.56 -13.88
N SER A 6 7.31 -5.48 -13.21
CA SER A 6 7.69 -6.30 -12.06
C SER A 6 7.62 -5.51 -10.76
N VAL A 7 7.54 -6.24 -9.64
CA VAL A 7 7.69 -5.65 -8.31
C VAL A 7 9.02 -6.17 -7.76
N VAL A 8 9.88 -5.26 -7.31
CA VAL A 8 11.25 -5.56 -6.88
C VAL A 8 11.45 -5.02 -5.47
N GLY A 9 11.83 -5.89 -4.55
CA GLY A 9 12.18 -5.51 -3.18
C GLY A 9 13.69 -5.45 -2.98
N PHE A 10 14.20 -4.35 -2.47
CA PHE A 10 15.59 -4.20 -2.04
C PHE A 10 15.65 -4.32 -0.52
N VAL A 11 16.30 -5.37 0.00
CA VAL A 11 16.31 -5.69 1.43
C VAL A 11 17.71 -5.88 1.99
N GLY A 12 17.91 -5.56 3.27
CA GLY A 12 19.22 -5.59 3.90
C GLY A 12 19.32 -4.63 5.09
N PRO A 13 20.35 -4.78 5.93
CA PRO A 13 20.52 -3.96 7.13
C PRO A 13 20.71 -2.47 6.78
N GLU A 14 20.68 -1.60 7.78
CA GLU A 14 21.02 -0.19 7.62
C GLU A 14 22.43 -0.02 7.01
N GLY A 15 22.59 0.93 6.10
CA GLY A 15 23.86 1.13 5.39
C GLY A 15 24.24 0.03 4.38
N SER A 16 23.36 -0.92 4.07
CA SER A 16 23.62 -1.96 3.04
C SER A 16 23.46 -1.50 1.59
N GLY A 17 23.13 -0.22 1.35
CA GLY A 17 23.00 0.35 0.00
C GLY A 17 21.65 0.06 -0.70
N LYS A 18 20.58 -0.26 0.04
CA LYS A 18 19.24 -0.55 -0.53
C LYS A 18 18.70 0.60 -1.40
N SER A 19 18.62 1.81 -0.84
CA SER A 19 18.08 2.99 -1.52
C SER A 19 18.94 3.40 -2.71
N LEU A 20 20.26 3.21 -2.61
CA LEU A 20 21.18 3.42 -3.72
C LEU A 20 21.00 2.39 -4.84
N ALA A 21 20.81 1.12 -4.49
CA ALA A 21 20.51 0.07 -5.47
C ALA A 21 19.16 0.33 -6.17
N MET A 22 18.14 0.76 -5.42
CA MET A 22 16.88 1.22 -6.00
C MET A 22 17.09 2.40 -6.95
N CYS A 23 17.89 3.40 -6.56
CA CYS A 23 18.25 4.54 -7.40
C CYS A 23 18.92 4.10 -8.70
N ALA A 24 19.89 3.18 -8.65
CA ALA A 24 20.55 2.65 -9.83
C ALA A 24 19.55 2.01 -10.82
N PHE A 25 18.59 1.22 -10.33
CA PHE A 25 17.56 0.61 -11.18
C PHE A 25 16.58 1.66 -11.74
N ALA A 26 16.22 2.66 -10.94
CA ALA A 26 15.33 3.73 -11.37
C ALA A 26 16.00 4.64 -12.43
N LEU A 27 17.30 4.91 -12.29
CA LEU A 27 18.11 5.61 -13.29
C LEU A 27 18.17 4.84 -14.61
N MET A 28 18.34 3.51 -14.59
CA MET A 28 18.27 2.70 -15.81
C MET A 28 16.90 2.83 -16.48
N HIS A 29 15.81 2.89 -15.71
CA HIS A 29 14.48 3.10 -16.24
C HIS A 29 14.35 4.48 -16.92
N ARG A 30 14.87 5.53 -16.28
CA ARG A 30 14.92 6.88 -16.87
C ARG A 30 15.79 6.96 -18.11
N ALA A 31 16.94 6.25 -18.13
CA ALA A 31 17.82 6.18 -19.30
C ALA A 31 17.12 5.56 -20.52
N HIS A 32 16.09 4.74 -20.31
CA HIS A 32 15.21 4.24 -21.37
C HIS A 32 14.07 5.20 -21.76
N GLY A 33 14.08 6.43 -21.28
CA GLY A 33 13.06 7.45 -21.56
C GLY A 33 11.74 7.24 -20.81
N LEU A 34 11.73 6.38 -19.78
CA LEU A 34 10.52 6.03 -19.05
C LEU A 34 10.37 6.89 -17.78
N PRO A 35 9.15 7.30 -17.40
CA PRO A 35 8.92 8.12 -16.22
C PRO A 35 9.19 7.33 -14.93
N VAL A 36 9.62 8.03 -13.88
CA VAL A 36 9.79 7.47 -12.54
C VAL A 36 9.10 8.39 -11.55
N LEU A 37 8.12 7.82 -10.86
CA LEU A 37 7.45 8.41 -9.72
C LEU A 37 8.15 7.99 -8.43
N ALA A 38 8.17 8.87 -7.46
CA ALA A 38 8.83 8.69 -6.17
C ALA A 38 7.92 9.09 -5.01
N TYR A 39 7.85 8.23 -4.00
CA TYR A 39 7.19 8.56 -2.74
C TYR A 39 7.92 9.67 -1.97
N PRO A 40 7.25 10.34 -1.00
CA PRO A 40 7.88 11.34 -0.15
C PRO A 40 9.15 10.83 0.54
N GLY A 41 10.13 11.72 0.68
CA GLY A 41 11.45 11.45 1.26
C GLY A 41 12.39 10.58 0.42
N TRP A 42 12.07 10.34 -0.84
CA TRP A 42 13.03 9.78 -1.81
C TRP A 42 12.91 10.50 -3.16
N TYR A 43 14.03 10.74 -3.81
CA TYR A 43 14.05 11.29 -5.17
C TYR A 43 15.34 10.97 -5.92
N ILE A 44 15.26 11.09 -7.25
CA ILE A 44 16.42 11.08 -8.15
C ILE A 44 16.69 12.53 -8.52
N GLN A 45 17.95 12.92 -8.52
CA GLN A 45 18.39 14.25 -8.97
C GLN A 45 19.37 14.14 -10.14
N ASP A 46 19.56 15.24 -10.88
CA ASP A 46 20.63 15.35 -11.86
C ASP A 46 21.99 15.31 -11.15
N GLY A 47 22.77 14.25 -11.40
CA GLY A 47 24.13 14.10 -10.86
C GLY A 47 25.23 14.52 -11.82
N ARG A 48 24.90 15.11 -12.99
CA ARG A 48 25.87 15.39 -14.08
C ARG A 48 26.82 16.55 -13.81
N ASP A 49 26.45 17.49 -12.97
CA ASP A 49 27.28 18.67 -12.66
C ASP A 49 28.34 18.40 -11.58
N GLY A 50 28.29 17.22 -10.93
CA GLY A 50 29.19 16.87 -9.84
C GLY A 50 29.07 17.79 -8.63
N SER A 51 28.02 18.63 -8.59
CA SER A 51 27.81 19.57 -7.51
C SER A 51 27.13 18.88 -6.33
N PRO A 52 27.59 19.12 -5.08
CA PRO A 52 26.89 18.66 -3.89
C PRO A 52 25.60 19.44 -3.62
N THR A 53 25.31 20.50 -4.39
CA THR A 53 24.01 21.19 -4.33
C THR A 53 22.99 20.41 -5.14
N PHE A 54 21.93 19.94 -4.46
CA PHE A 54 20.74 19.27 -5.00
C PHE A 54 20.44 19.71 -6.45
N GLY A 55 20.80 18.86 -7.41
CA GLY A 55 20.55 19.10 -8.83
C GLY A 55 19.04 19.11 -9.13
N GLU A 56 18.68 19.38 -10.38
CA GLU A 56 17.28 19.33 -10.81
C GLU A 56 16.69 17.94 -10.50
N ARG A 57 15.54 17.92 -9.82
CA ARG A 57 14.86 16.67 -9.47
C ARG A 57 14.35 15.98 -10.74
N TRP A 58 14.79 14.75 -10.97
CA TRP A 58 14.45 13.94 -12.14
C TRP A 58 13.31 12.96 -11.93
N SER A 59 12.94 12.68 -10.68
CA SER A 59 11.75 11.89 -10.35
C SER A 59 10.58 12.80 -10.01
N GLU A 60 9.39 12.43 -10.44
CA GLU A 60 8.17 13.15 -10.08
C GLU A 60 7.70 12.69 -8.69
N SER A 61 7.40 13.63 -7.79
CA SER A 61 6.74 13.30 -6.52
C SER A 61 5.35 12.74 -6.79
N ILE A 62 4.98 11.68 -6.09
CA ILE A 62 3.58 11.25 -6.01
C ILE A 62 3.10 11.26 -4.57
N ASP A 63 1.92 11.81 -4.35
CA ASP A 63 1.21 11.68 -3.08
C ASP A 63 0.86 10.18 -2.87
N PRO A 64 1.24 9.57 -1.73
CA PRO A 64 0.92 8.19 -1.40
C PRO A 64 -0.58 7.85 -1.54
N ALA A 65 -1.49 8.80 -1.36
CA ALA A 65 -2.92 8.59 -1.57
C ALA A 65 -3.29 8.53 -3.06
N GLN A 66 -2.62 9.33 -3.91
CA GLN A 66 -2.84 9.36 -5.35
C GLN A 66 -2.32 8.11 -6.05
N SER A 67 -1.20 7.54 -5.59
CA SER A 67 -0.61 6.32 -6.16
C SER A 67 -1.48 5.08 -5.96
N LEU A 68 -2.43 5.12 -5.03
CA LEU A 68 -3.40 4.05 -4.79
C LEU A 68 -4.43 3.92 -5.92
N LEU A 69 -4.57 4.96 -6.75
CA LEU A 69 -5.40 4.95 -7.93
C LEU A 69 -4.53 4.66 -9.15
N ILE A 70 -4.70 3.46 -9.72
CA ILE A 70 -3.93 3.04 -10.90
C ILE A 70 -3.99 4.02 -12.08
N GLN A 71 -5.08 4.79 -12.17
CA GLN A 71 -5.32 5.80 -13.20
C GLN A 71 -4.30 6.95 -13.16
N ASN A 72 -3.75 7.24 -11.97
CA ASN A 72 -2.76 8.28 -11.75
C ASN A 72 -1.34 7.79 -11.99
N LEU A 73 -1.17 6.49 -12.29
CA LEU A 73 0.15 5.90 -12.52
C LEU A 73 0.45 5.88 -14.03
N PRO A 74 1.67 6.26 -14.42
CA PRO A 74 2.06 6.26 -15.83
C PRO A 74 2.11 4.84 -16.40
N ARG A 75 1.76 4.73 -17.68
CA ARG A 75 2.06 3.52 -18.45
C ARG A 75 3.57 3.44 -18.69
N GLN A 76 4.11 2.22 -18.63
CA GLN A 76 5.52 1.89 -18.79
C GLN A 76 6.41 2.71 -17.85
N GLY A 77 5.90 3.04 -16.67
CA GLY A 77 6.61 3.84 -15.68
C GLY A 77 7.25 3.01 -14.57
N GLY A 78 7.98 3.71 -13.72
CA GLY A 78 8.53 3.20 -12.47
C GLY A 78 7.90 3.90 -11.27
N LEU A 79 7.71 3.16 -10.17
CA LEU A 79 7.31 3.71 -8.88
C LEU A 79 8.33 3.28 -7.82
N ALA A 80 9.00 4.24 -7.21
CA ALA A 80 10.01 4.01 -6.17
C ALA A 80 9.47 4.39 -4.78
N ILE A 81 9.61 3.48 -3.83
CA ILE A 81 9.11 3.60 -2.46
C ILE A 81 10.25 3.28 -1.51
N ASP A 82 10.87 4.30 -0.93
CA ASP A 82 11.87 4.08 0.11
C ASP A 82 11.19 3.79 1.45
N GLU A 83 11.86 2.98 2.28
CA GLU A 83 11.40 2.49 3.57
C GLU A 83 9.91 2.11 3.56
N ALA A 84 9.54 1.19 2.66
CA ALA A 84 8.16 0.78 2.45
C ALA A 84 7.36 0.42 3.71
N PRO A 85 7.95 -0.15 4.78
CA PRO A 85 7.24 -0.35 6.04
C PRO A 85 6.65 0.94 6.65
N GLN A 86 7.22 2.14 6.38
CA GLN A 86 6.67 3.41 6.85
C GLN A 86 5.28 3.70 6.28
N PHE A 87 5.01 3.26 5.04
CA PHE A 87 3.73 3.45 4.36
C PHE A 87 2.85 2.19 4.39
N PHE A 88 3.46 1.01 4.53
CA PHE A 88 2.84 -0.30 4.35
C PHE A 88 3.29 -1.30 5.43
N ASP A 89 3.13 -0.92 6.69
CA ASP A 89 3.52 -1.76 7.82
C ASP A 89 2.74 -3.08 7.84
N SER A 90 3.49 -4.18 7.98
CA SER A 90 2.96 -5.53 8.21
C SER A 90 2.04 -5.67 9.43
N MET A 91 2.20 -4.85 10.47
CA MET A 91 1.36 -4.92 11.68
C MET A 91 -0.01 -4.26 11.48
N LEU A 92 -0.14 -3.39 10.48
CA LEU A 92 -1.39 -2.69 10.16
C LEU A 92 -2.21 -3.46 9.12
N PHE A 93 -2.55 -4.72 9.41
CA PHE A 93 -3.30 -5.63 8.53
C PHE A 93 -4.64 -5.06 8.00
N GLY A 94 -5.21 -4.07 8.69
CA GLY A 94 -6.46 -3.39 8.33
C GLY A 94 -6.31 -2.08 7.55
N ALA A 95 -5.09 -1.58 7.32
CA ALA A 95 -4.91 -0.29 6.66
C ALA A 95 -5.37 -0.34 5.19
N THR A 96 -6.26 0.58 4.83
CA THR A 96 -6.80 0.76 3.47
C THR A 96 -5.69 0.88 2.42
N THR A 97 -4.57 1.50 2.78
CA THR A 97 -3.36 1.68 1.95
C THR A 97 -2.77 0.35 1.49
N SER A 98 -2.54 -0.60 2.41
CA SER A 98 -2.02 -1.94 2.10
C SER A 98 -2.94 -2.75 1.19
N ARG A 99 -4.27 -2.57 1.32
CA ARG A 99 -5.25 -3.21 0.43
C ARG A 99 -5.22 -2.61 -0.97
N LEU A 100 -5.21 -1.28 -1.08
CA LEU A 100 -5.20 -0.57 -2.34
C LEU A 100 -3.88 -0.80 -3.10
N PHE A 101 -2.75 -0.83 -2.40
CA PHE A 101 -1.47 -1.22 -3.00
C PHE A 101 -1.51 -2.63 -3.55
N GLY A 102 -2.13 -3.59 -2.85
CA GLY A 102 -2.33 -4.94 -3.37
C GLY A 102 -3.12 -4.96 -4.69
N GLN A 103 -4.10 -4.07 -4.85
CA GLN A 103 -4.86 -3.93 -6.10
C GLN A 103 -4.01 -3.33 -7.21
N VAL A 104 -3.27 -2.23 -6.93
CA VAL A 104 -2.31 -1.63 -7.86
C VAL A 104 -1.27 -2.65 -8.30
N GLY A 105 -0.65 -3.35 -7.35
CA GLY A 105 0.34 -4.39 -7.60
C GLY A 105 -0.19 -5.55 -8.43
N THR A 106 -1.47 -5.91 -8.30
CA THR A 106 -2.10 -6.94 -9.15
C THR A 106 -2.34 -6.42 -10.57
N GLN A 107 -2.79 -5.17 -10.71
CA GLN A 107 -3.14 -4.57 -11.99
C GLN A 107 -1.95 -3.93 -12.72
N ARG A 108 -0.79 -3.78 -12.08
CA ARG A 108 0.42 -3.15 -12.65
C ARG A 108 0.79 -3.66 -14.04
N ARG A 109 0.54 -4.94 -14.34
CA ARG A 109 0.81 -5.58 -15.65
C ARG A 109 0.05 -4.90 -16.80
N LYS A 110 -1.12 -4.32 -16.52
CA LYS A 110 -1.93 -3.58 -17.51
C LYS A 110 -1.31 -2.23 -17.87
N LEU A 111 -0.48 -1.68 -16.99
CA LEU A 111 0.27 -0.46 -17.23
C LEU A 111 1.73 -0.73 -17.59
N ASP A 112 2.21 -1.98 -17.55
CA ASP A 112 3.65 -2.28 -17.58
C ASP A 112 4.44 -1.50 -16.50
N LEU A 113 3.81 -1.26 -15.35
CA LEU A 113 4.38 -0.48 -14.25
C LEU A 113 5.37 -1.33 -13.44
N THR A 114 6.59 -0.83 -13.30
CA THR A 114 7.60 -1.39 -12.41
C THR A 114 7.50 -0.74 -11.04
N ILE A 115 7.49 -1.52 -9.97
CA ILE A 115 7.47 -0.99 -8.61
C ILE A 115 8.73 -1.45 -7.88
N TRP A 116 9.50 -0.50 -7.37
CA TRP A 116 10.65 -0.74 -6.50
C TRP A 116 10.31 -0.29 -5.10
N TYR A 117 10.74 -1.08 -4.14
CA TYR A 117 10.61 -0.71 -2.75
C TYR A 117 11.83 -1.14 -1.94
N THR A 118 12.15 -0.41 -0.88
CA THR A 118 13.17 -0.83 0.08
C THR A 118 12.53 -1.26 1.41
N ALA A 119 13.20 -2.14 2.12
CA ALA A 119 12.87 -2.47 3.51
C ALA A 119 14.10 -3.02 4.23
N GLN A 120 14.25 -2.77 5.53
CA GLN A 120 15.35 -3.39 6.28
C GLN A 120 15.24 -4.92 6.32
N ASN A 121 14.02 -5.41 6.53
CA ASN A 121 13.70 -6.83 6.54
C ASN A 121 12.47 -7.06 5.66
N TRP A 122 12.54 -8.05 4.78
CA TRP A 122 11.42 -8.43 3.92
C TRP A 122 10.16 -8.78 4.72
N MET A 123 10.33 -9.29 5.95
CA MET A 123 9.22 -9.64 6.84
C MET A 123 8.46 -8.44 7.41
N HIS A 124 9.05 -7.24 7.41
CA HIS A 124 8.39 -6.02 7.89
C HIS A 124 7.41 -5.45 6.87
N VAL A 125 7.47 -5.91 5.62
CA VAL A 125 6.59 -5.46 4.55
C VAL A 125 5.28 -6.24 4.61
N HIS A 126 4.15 -5.54 4.44
CA HIS A 126 2.83 -6.15 4.44
C HIS A 126 2.73 -7.37 3.48
N PRO A 127 2.09 -8.48 3.90
CA PRO A 127 2.06 -9.73 3.11
C PRO A 127 1.59 -9.57 1.67
N ARG A 128 0.61 -8.69 1.38
CA ARG A 128 0.13 -8.44 0.02
C ARG A 128 1.22 -7.92 -0.92
N ILE A 129 2.14 -7.10 -0.42
CA ILE A 129 3.28 -6.59 -1.20
C ILE A 129 4.28 -7.72 -1.44
N ARG A 130 4.57 -8.51 -0.40
CA ARG A 130 5.43 -9.70 -0.50
C ARG A 130 4.92 -10.67 -1.57
N PHE A 131 3.63 -10.98 -1.55
CA PHE A 131 3.00 -11.83 -2.57
C PHE A 131 2.96 -11.17 -3.96
N ALA A 132 3.08 -9.86 -4.08
CA ALA A 132 3.20 -9.17 -5.35
C ALA A 132 4.66 -9.11 -5.86
N THR A 133 5.65 -9.29 -4.99
CA THR A 133 7.09 -9.16 -5.27
C THR A 133 7.58 -10.27 -6.19
N HIS A 134 8.17 -9.90 -7.33
CA HIS A 134 8.73 -10.84 -8.32
C HIS A 134 10.18 -11.14 -8.00
N TYR A 135 10.94 -10.08 -7.71
CA TYR A 135 12.37 -10.17 -7.45
C TYR A 135 12.68 -9.62 -6.07
N LEU A 136 13.48 -10.36 -5.31
CA LEU A 136 14.04 -9.90 -4.04
C LEU A 136 15.55 -9.75 -4.19
N ILE A 137 16.02 -8.52 -4.05
CA ILE A 137 17.43 -8.16 -4.13
C ILE A 137 17.93 -7.95 -2.70
N VAL A 138 18.74 -8.89 -2.23
CA VAL A 138 19.41 -8.80 -0.94
C VAL A 138 20.68 -7.96 -1.11
N CYS A 139 20.72 -6.82 -0.44
CA CYS A 139 21.78 -5.84 -0.47
C CYS A 139 22.72 -6.05 0.72
N ARG A 140 24.02 -6.05 0.47
CA ARG A 140 25.04 -6.09 1.52
C ARG A 140 26.24 -5.24 1.09
N ASP A 141 26.64 -4.31 1.95
CA ASP A 141 27.88 -3.57 1.77
C ASP A 141 29.08 -4.51 2.01
N GLN A 142 30.01 -4.56 1.05
CA GLN A 142 31.22 -5.37 1.12
C GLN A 142 32.15 -4.96 2.26
N TYR A 143 32.06 -3.72 2.76
CA TYR A 143 32.79 -3.28 3.94
C TYR A 143 32.58 -4.17 5.17
N TRP A 144 31.44 -4.86 5.25
CA TRP A 144 31.14 -5.79 6.35
C TRP A 144 31.70 -7.21 6.12
N ASP A 145 32.45 -7.43 5.05
CA ASP A 145 33.27 -8.63 4.88
C ASP A 145 34.66 -8.36 5.47
N PRO A 146 35.11 -9.12 6.49
CA PRO A 146 36.42 -8.90 7.12
C PRO A 146 37.56 -8.83 6.12
N GLN A 147 37.57 -9.73 5.12
CA GLN A 147 38.63 -9.76 4.13
C GLN A 147 38.65 -8.46 3.30
N GLN A 148 37.49 -8.03 2.83
CA GLN A 148 37.38 -6.83 1.98
C GLN A 148 37.68 -5.55 2.76
N ARG A 149 37.34 -5.51 4.05
CA ARG A 149 37.68 -4.42 4.95
C ARG A 149 39.19 -4.33 5.18
N ASP A 150 39.85 -5.47 5.36
CA ASP A 150 41.30 -5.55 5.56
C ASP A 150 42.07 -5.18 4.28
N GLU A 151 41.47 -5.42 3.10
CA GLU A 151 41.96 -4.94 1.80
C GLU A 151 41.75 -3.42 1.58
N GLY A 152 41.20 -2.70 2.57
CA GLY A 152 41.09 -1.23 2.56
C GLY A 152 39.83 -0.68 1.89
N ARG A 153 38.82 -1.50 1.62
CA ARG A 153 37.55 -1.01 1.06
C ARG A 153 36.83 -0.07 2.02
N GLN A 154 36.26 0.99 1.47
CA GLN A 154 35.51 1.96 2.27
C GLN A 154 34.03 1.58 2.37
N ARG A 155 33.40 2.04 3.45
CA ARG A 155 31.96 1.85 3.67
C ARG A 155 31.18 2.51 2.56
N GLY A 156 30.18 1.80 2.04
CA GLY A 156 29.25 2.30 1.04
C GLY A 156 29.81 2.35 -0.38
N GLU A 157 31.02 1.83 -0.64
CA GLU A 157 31.67 1.91 -1.95
C GLU A 157 31.27 0.76 -2.89
N PHE A 158 31.13 -0.46 -2.35
CA PHE A 158 30.80 -1.66 -3.11
C PHE A 158 29.64 -2.41 -2.47
N ILE A 159 28.52 -2.47 -3.18
CA ILE A 159 27.31 -3.10 -2.67
C ILE A 159 27.05 -4.39 -3.43
N ASN A 160 27.08 -5.52 -2.72
CA ASN A 160 26.68 -6.81 -3.26
C ASN A 160 25.16 -6.90 -3.35
N LEU A 161 24.66 -7.20 -4.54
CA LEU A 161 23.26 -7.41 -4.86
C LEU A 161 23.06 -8.88 -5.21
N SER A 162 22.40 -9.62 -4.34
CA SER A 162 22.00 -11.02 -4.60
C SER A 162 20.53 -11.07 -4.99
N CYS A 163 20.24 -11.47 -6.22
CA CYS A 163 18.88 -11.49 -6.74
C CYS A 163 18.25 -12.88 -6.62
N TRP A 164 17.02 -12.90 -6.11
CA TRP A 164 16.15 -14.07 -6.01
C TRP A 164 14.89 -13.85 -6.85
N ASP A 165 14.54 -14.84 -7.66
CA ASP A 165 13.22 -14.93 -8.29
C ASP A 165 12.25 -15.55 -7.30
N VAL A 166 11.44 -14.70 -6.66
CA VAL A 166 10.52 -15.13 -5.61
C VAL A 166 9.33 -15.89 -6.18
N LYS A 167 8.88 -15.52 -7.39
CA LYS A 167 7.65 -16.07 -8.00
C LYS A 167 7.93 -17.09 -9.11
N GLY A 168 9.18 -17.36 -9.40
CA GLY A 168 9.56 -18.12 -10.60
C GLY A 168 9.15 -17.42 -11.89
N PHE A 169 9.06 -16.09 -11.89
CA PHE A 169 8.61 -15.34 -13.07
C PHE A 169 9.62 -15.44 -14.23
N HIS A 170 10.91 -15.53 -13.91
CA HIS A 170 12.00 -15.68 -14.87
C HIS A 170 12.52 -17.12 -14.94
N THR A 171 12.68 -17.78 -13.80
CA THR A 171 13.28 -19.12 -13.71
C THR A 171 12.26 -20.25 -13.85
N GLY A 172 10.96 -19.96 -13.74
CA GLY A 172 9.89 -20.96 -13.67
C GLY A 172 9.79 -21.66 -12.31
N MET A 173 10.67 -21.36 -11.36
CA MET A 173 10.72 -21.97 -10.03
C MET A 173 10.74 -20.88 -8.94
N GLU A 174 9.80 -20.95 -8.01
CA GLU A 174 9.76 -20.02 -6.88
C GLU A 174 11.05 -20.11 -6.04
N TRP A 175 11.45 -18.99 -5.47
CA TRP A 175 12.64 -18.86 -4.61
C TRP A 175 13.97 -19.29 -5.26
N SER A 176 14.11 -19.07 -6.57
CA SER A 176 15.34 -19.43 -7.29
C SER A 176 16.41 -18.34 -7.21
N PRO A 177 17.67 -18.68 -6.93
CA PRO A 177 18.76 -17.71 -7.08
C PRO A 177 18.98 -17.39 -8.56
N MET A 178 19.08 -16.11 -8.90
CA MET A 178 19.29 -15.68 -10.29
C MET A 178 20.72 -15.25 -10.59
N GLY A 179 21.38 -14.64 -9.61
CA GLY A 179 22.72 -14.14 -9.79
C GLY A 179 23.13 -13.16 -8.71
N ARG A 180 24.43 -12.88 -8.67
CA ARG A 180 25.03 -11.86 -7.80
C ARG A 180 25.72 -10.85 -8.68
N THR A 181 25.55 -9.57 -8.36
CA THR A 181 26.27 -8.48 -9.01
C THR A 181 26.77 -7.51 -7.95
N THR A 182 27.85 -6.80 -8.27
CA THR A 182 28.40 -5.75 -7.41
C THR A 182 28.04 -4.40 -8.02
N LEU A 183 27.36 -3.58 -7.23
CA LEU A 183 27.09 -2.18 -7.55
C LEU A 183 28.27 -1.34 -7.07
N PHE A 184 28.87 -0.61 -7.99
CA PHE A 184 29.88 0.40 -7.72
C PHE A 184 29.18 1.70 -7.32
N ALA A 185 29.08 1.95 -6.02
CA ALA A 185 28.20 2.96 -5.45
C ALA A 185 28.57 4.39 -5.83
N HIS A 186 29.86 4.66 -6.00
CA HIS A 186 30.39 5.98 -6.35
C HIS A 186 29.84 6.52 -7.68
N HIS A 187 29.41 5.65 -8.60
CA HIS A 187 28.75 6.08 -9.84
C HIS A 187 27.35 6.67 -9.62
N TYR A 188 26.75 6.44 -8.44
CA TYR A 188 25.35 6.75 -8.17
C TYR A 188 25.15 7.77 -7.04
N TRP A 189 26.18 8.10 -6.25
CA TRP A 189 26.07 9.02 -5.11
C TRP A 189 25.50 10.39 -5.50
N ASN A 190 25.91 10.94 -6.63
CA ASN A 190 25.42 12.27 -7.05
C ASN A 190 23.94 12.28 -7.45
N TYR A 191 23.35 11.11 -7.70
CA TYR A 191 21.96 10.98 -8.15
C TYR A 191 20.98 10.68 -7.01
N TYR A 192 21.48 10.43 -5.80
CA TYR A 192 20.69 10.02 -4.65
C TYR A 192 20.98 10.94 -3.45
N ASP A 193 19.94 11.59 -2.94
CA ASP A 193 20.03 12.33 -1.69
C ASP A 193 19.95 11.38 -0.49
N THR A 194 21.04 11.31 0.27
CA THR A 194 21.13 10.53 1.51
C THR A 194 20.49 11.21 2.72
N GLU A 195 20.22 12.51 2.65
CA GLU A 195 19.72 13.34 3.75
C GLU A 195 18.21 13.61 3.68
N ALA A 196 17.51 13.05 2.69
CA ALA A 196 16.06 13.18 2.58
C ALA A 196 15.37 12.53 3.80
N ILE A 197 14.73 13.36 4.62
CA ILE A 197 13.96 12.91 5.79
C ILE A 197 12.49 12.76 5.38
N VAL A 198 11.92 11.57 5.64
CA VAL A 198 10.48 11.35 5.57
C VAL A 198 9.86 11.82 6.89
N ASP A 199 8.87 12.71 6.84
CA ASP A 199 8.08 13.04 8.02
C ASP A 199 7.24 11.82 8.43
N ALA A 200 7.34 11.39 9.69
CA ALA A 200 6.61 10.23 10.20
C ALA A 200 5.08 10.35 10.06
N SER A 201 4.55 11.58 9.95
CA SER A 201 3.12 11.83 9.72
C SER A 201 2.64 11.42 8.32
N GLU A 202 3.52 11.29 7.34
CA GLU A 202 3.21 10.72 6.02
C GLU A 202 2.75 9.25 6.12
N GLY A 203 3.29 8.50 7.11
CA GLY A 203 2.86 7.13 7.42
C GLY A 203 1.51 7.05 8.16
N LEU A 204 1.02 8.16 8.72
CA LEU A 204 -0.23 8.23 9.47
C LEU A 204 -1.44 8.59 8.58
N ILE A 205 -1.25 8.73 7.27
CA ILE A 205 -2.32 9.04 6.32
C ILE A 205 -3.39 7.93 6.34
N SER A 206 -4.52 8.22 6.99
CA SER A 206 -5.67 7.33 7.02
C SER A 206 -6.55 7.57 5.79
N VAL A 207 -6.47 6.68 4.81
CA VAL A 207 -7.34 6.72 3.64
C VAL A 207 -8.72 6.14 3.99
N LYS A 208 -9.74 7.02 4.05
CA LYS A 208 -11.16 6.62 4.15
C LYS A 208 -11.76 6.45 2.75
N THR A 209 -12.01 5.22 2.32
CA THR A 209 -12.71 4.94 1.07
C THR A 209 -14.22 4.97 1.29
N LYS A 210 -14.93 5.93 0.70
CA LYS A 210 -16.40 5.83 0.55
C LYS A 210 -16.69 4.86 -0.60
N LYS A 211 -17.32 3.72 -0.30
CA LYS A 211 -17.71 2.75 -1.33
C LYS A 211 -18.79 3.38 -2.22
N ARG A 212 -18.64 3.22 -3.53
CA ARG A 212 -19.74 3.45 -4.48
C ARG A 212 -20.60 2.19 -4.47
N GLU A 213 -21.87 2.33 -4.12
CA GLU A 213 -22.83 1.23 -4.12
C GLU A 213 -23.55 1.19 -5.46
N VAL A 214 -23.54 0.02 -6.09
CA VAL A 214 -24.34 -0.26 -7.29
C VAL A 214 -25.41 -1.23 -6.83
N VAL A 215 -26.66 -0.75 -6.79
CA VAL A 215 -27.81 -1.56 -6.40
C VAL A 215 -28.35 -2.23 -7.66
N TYR A 216 -28.30 -3.55 -7.68
CA TYR A 216 -28.94 -4.34 -8.72
C TYR A 216 -30.37 -4.64 -8.27
N ASP A 217 -31.32 -3.83 -8.71
CA ASP A 217 -32.72 -4.17 -8.55
C ASP A 217 -33.13 -5.17 -9.65
N MET A 218 -33.33 -6.43 -9.26
CA MET A 218 -33.81 -7.49 -10.16
C MET A 218 -35.34 -7.50 -10.32
N ARG A 219 -36.06 -6.54 -9.72
CA ARG A 219 -37.53 -6.46 -9.77
C ARG A 219 -38.05 -5.51 -10.85
N GLY A 220 -37.22 -4.63 -11.40
CA GLY A 220 -37.57 -3.67 -12.45
C GLY A 220 -36.97 -4.02 -13.81
N SER A 221 -37.68 -3.71 -14.90
CA SER A 221 -37.28 -3.93 -16.30
C SER A 221 -36.16 -3.00 -16.80
N ASP A 222 -35.71 -2.04 -15.99
CA ASP A 222 -34.94 -0.89 -16.47
C ASP A 222 -33.41 -1.01 -16.26
N GLY A 223 -32.92 -2.21 -15.92
CA GLY A 223 -31.49 -2.49 -15.83
C GLY A 223 -30.79 -1.80 -14.64
N PRO A 224 -29.45 -1.94 -14.53
CA PRO A 224 -28.70 -1.48 -13.36
C PRO A 224 -28.63 0.06 -13.30
N ARG A 225 -29.14 0.65 -12.21
CA ARG A 225 -28.99 2.09 -11.92
C ARG A 225 -27.69 2.35 -11.16
N ILE A 226 -27.02 3.46 -11.50
CA ILE A 226 -25.73 3.84 -10.92
C ILE A 226 -25.88 5.13 -10.13
N TYR A 227 -25.90 5.06 -8.80
CA TYR A 227 -25.96 6.23 -7.93
C TYR A 227 -24.57 6.87 -7.74
N ARG A 228 -24.50 8.20 -7.70
CA ARG A 228 -23.27 8.91 -7.27
C ARG A 228 -23.28 9.12 -5.75
N PRO A 229 -22.10 9.25 -5.12
CA PRO A 229 -22.02 9.50 -3.68
C PRO A 229 -22.72 10.80 -3.29
N GLY A 230 -23.84 10.70 -2.55
CA GLY A 230 -24.66 11.84 -2.11
C GLY A 230 -25.90 12.11 -2.96
N GLU A 231 -26.04 11.46 -4.11
CA GLU A 231 -27.31 11.39 -4.85
C GLU A 231 -28.11 10.23 -4.25
N ALA A 232 -28.78 10.49 -3.12
CA ALA A 232 -29.97 9.71 -2.79
C ALA A 232 -31.10 10.34 -3.61
N ASP A 233 -31.70 9.58 -4.53
CA ASP A 233 -33.00 9.95 -5.05
C ASP A 233 -33.95 9.99 -3.84
N GLU A 234 -34.44 11.18 -3.46
CA GLU A 234 -35.43 11.36 -2.39
C GLU A 234 -36.70 10.52 -2.65
N ASP A 235 -36.93 10.14 -3.91
CA ASP A 235 -38.12 9.40 -4.37
C ASP A 235 -37.88 7.92 -4.68
N ASP A 236 -36.64 7.40 -4.57
CA ASP A 236 -36.31 5.98 -4.85
C ASP A 236 -35.45 5.33 -3.76
N ALA A 237 -35.51 5.88 -2.54
CA ALA A 237 -35.12 5.11 -1.37
C ALA A 237 -36.02 3.86 -1.29
N PRO A 238 -35.48 2.63 -1.18
CA PRO A 238 -36.31 1.49 -0.82
C PRO A 238 -37.07 1.90 0.44
N ALA A 239 -38.40 1.80 0.40
CA ALA A 239 -39.25 2.14 1.54
C ALA A 239 -38.54 1.67 2.81
N PRO A 240 -38.30 2.58 3.79
CA PRO A 240 -37.55 2.22 4.98
C PRO A 240 -38.10 0.87 5.46
N PRO A 241 -37.23 -0.12 5.76
CA PRO A 241 -37.70 -1.40 6.26
C PRO A 241 -38.71 -1.07 7.34
N PRO A 242 -39.96 -1.59 7.24
CA PRO A 242 -41.14 -1.04 7.90
C PRO A 242 -40.72 -0.62 9.29
N GLU A 243 -40.73 0.70 9.50
CA GLU A 243 -39.96 1.34 10.54
C GLU A 243 -40.05 0.54 11.84
N LEU A 244 -38.97 0.59 12.60
CA LEU A 244 -38.97 0.57 14.06
C LEU A 244 -39.93 1.65 14.68
N ALA A 245 -41.00 2.04 13.99
CA ALA A 245 -42.16 2.79 14.47
C ALA A 245 -43.06 1.95 15.39
N ASN A 246 -42.82 0.64 15.48
CA ASN A 246 -43.58 -0.26 16.34
C ASN A 246 -42.91 -0.61 17.67
N GLU A 247 -41.86 0.09 18.09
CA GLU A 247 -41.32 -0.14 19.44
C GLU A 247 -42.37 0.14 20.55
N LEU A 248 -43.28 1.10 20.33
CA LEU A 248 -44.39 1.36 21.26
C LEU A 248 -45.55 0.34 21.13
N SER A 249 -45.77 -0.24 19.94
CA SER A 249 -46.85 -1.21 19.72
C SER A 249 -46.45 -2.61 20.20
N ILE A 250 -45.18 -2.98 20.07
CA ILE A 250 -44.64 -4.26 20.53
C ILE A 250 -44.64 -4.32 22.06
N ASP A 251 -44.30 -3.23 22.74
CA ASP A 251 -44.37 -3.12 24.20
C ASP A 251 -45.82 -3.20 24.72
N ALA A 252 -46.75 -2.57 24.00
CA ALA A 252 -48.18 -2.63 24.33
C ALA A 252 -48.73 -4.05 24.17
N ASP A 253 -48.37 -4.76 23.09
CA ASP A 253 -48.78 -6.14 22.86
C ASP A 253 -48.14 -7.12 23.86
N LEU A 254 -46.89 -6.90 24.28
CA LEU A 254 -46.23 -7.69 25.32
C LEU A 254 -46.88 -7.48 26.69
N LEU A 255 -47.25 -6.25 27.03
CA LEU A 255 -47.96 -5.95 28.27
C LEU A 255 -49.38 -6.52 28.27
N ASN A 256 -50.08 -6.48 27.12
CA ASN A 256 -51.41 -7.04 26.97
C ASN A 256 -51.38 -8.58 27.06
N LYS A 257 -50.45 -9.25 26.38
CA LYS A 257 -50.27 -10.71 26.50
C LYS A 257 -49.88 -11.14 27.92
N ALA A 258 -49.02 -10.37 28.60
CA ALA A 258 -48.68 -10.65 29.99
C ALA A 258 -49.90 -10.53 30.91
N ALA A 259 -50.75 -9.52 30.69
CA ALA A 259 -52.01 -9.35 31.43
C ALA A 259 -53.01 -10.49 31.15
N GLU A 260 -53.16 -10.89 29.89
CA GLU A 260 -54.02 -12.02 29.47
C GLU A 260 -53.55 -13.36 30.04
N SER A 261 -52.24 -13.53 30.23
CA SER A 261 -51.65 -14.72 30.88
C SER A 261 -51.73 -14.71 32.42
N GLY A 262 -52.41 -13.73 33.01
CA GLY A 262 -52.69 -13.68 34.45
C GLY A 262 -51.60 -13.03 35.30
N ALA A 263 -50.67 -12.26 34.70
CA ALA A 263 -49.67 -11.52 35.46
C ALA A 263 -50.33 -10.49 36.38
N ASN A 264 -49.85 -10.39 37.63
CA ASN A 264 -50.40 -9.42 38.58
C ASN A 264 -49.87 -7.99 38.29
N ALA A 265 -50.55 -6.99 38.84
CA ALA A 265 -50.24 -5.57 38.60
C ALA A 265 -48.77 -5.19 38.91
N LEU A 266 -48.15 -5.88 39.86
CA LEU A 266 -46.78 -5.60 40.29
C LEU A 266 -45.75 -6.14 39.28
N GLN A 267 -46.03 -7.30 38.68
CA GLN A 267 -45.22 -7.89 37.60
C GLN A 267 -45.30 -7.05 36.32
N LEU A 268 -46.50 -6.57 35.95
CA LEU A 268 -46.69 -5.69 34.79
C LEU A 268 -45.96 -4.35 34.94
N ALA A 269 -45.95 -3.79 36.16
CA ALA A 269 -45.23 -2.56 36.45
C ALA A 269 -43.70 -2.72 36.38
N GLN A 270 -43.17 -3.89 36.78
CA GLN A 270 -41.75 -4.21 36.65
C GLN A 270 -41.34 -4.39 35.19
N LEU A 271 -42.16 -5.10 34.39
CA LEU A 271 -41.94 -5.30 32.96
C LEU A 271 -41.89 -3.94 32.23
N LYS A 272 -42.86 -3.06 32.50
CA LYS A 272 -42.92 -1.71 31.92
C LYS A 272 -41.68 -0.87 32.25
N ARG A 273 -41.13 -0.97 33.46
CA ARG A 273 -39.88 -0.27 33.83
C ARG A 273 -38.64 -0.87 33.16
N GLY A 274 -38.61 -2.18 32.95
CA GLY A 274 -37.53 -2.87 32.23
C GLY A 274 -37.44 -2.42 30.77
N LEU A 275 -38.58 -2.40 30.07
CA LEU A 275 -38.70 -1.93 28.68
C LEU A 275 -38.26 -0.47 28.53
N ALA A 276 -38.62 0.40 29.48
CA ALA A 276 -38.19 1.80 29.48
C ALA A 276 -36.68 2.01 29.75
N ARG A 277 -35.99 1.07 30.40
CA ARG A 277 -34.54 1.16 30.72
C ARG A 277 -33.64 0.68 29.59
N GLY A 278 -34.11 -0.21 28.72
CA GLY A 278 -33.35 -0.70 27.55
C GLY A 278 -33.19 0.33 26.43
N ARG A 279 -33.84 1.50 26.54
CA ARG A 279 -33.81 2.60 25.57
C ARG A 279 -32.85 3.76 25.91
N ARG A 280 -31.95 3.59 26.90
CA ARG A 280 -30.92 4.59 27.26
C ARG A 280 -29.53 4.09 26.91
#